data_AF-A0A7J6UHG8-F1
#
_entry.id   AF-A0A7J6UHG8-F1
#
_cell.length_a   1.000
_cell.length_b   1.000
_cell.length_c   1.000
_cell.angle_alpha   90.00
_cell.angle_beta   90.00
_cell.angle_gamma   90.00
#
_symmetry.space_group_name_H-M   'P 1'
#
loop_
_entity.id
_entity.type
_entity.pdbx_description
1 polymer ?
#
loop_
_entity_poly.entity_id
_entity_poly.type
_entity_poly.pdbx_seq_one_letter_code
_entity_poly.pdbx_strand_id
1 'polypeptide(L)'
;MDNSTFVTRFVNGDDGTTLHTLTLTPRRDRRAVVVQKQALGFVSLGDWGDATGGLSATAKTLKSTLAARPWSAATQFIALIGDNFYENGVSNWDDPQFEDTFESHMDFGYDLPWYAVLGNHDYRQDALAQVIRTRINPSGRWQMPGRYFSPPIFHS
;
A
#
# COMPACT_ATOMS: atom_id res chain seq x y z
N MET A 1 11.68 47.38 -20.89
CA MET A 1 11.88 46.00 -20.42
C MET A 1 10.99 45.85 -19.21
N ASP A 2 10.01 44.95 -19.28
CA ASP A 2 9.01 44.75 -18.21
C ASP A 2 9.63 43.99 -17.04
N ASN A 3 9.50 44.53 -15.82
CA ASN A 3 9.97 43.95 -14.55
C ASN A 3 8.81 43.23 -13.84
N SER A 4 8.24 42.22 -14.50
CA SER A 4 7.16 41.44 -13.92
C SER A 4 7.69 40.62 -12.73
N THR A 5 7.28 41.00 -11.52
CA THR A 5 7.54 40.25 -10.29
C THR A 5 6.53 39.11 -10.21
N PHE A 6 7.02 37.86 -10.22
CA PHE A 6 6.17 36.69 -10.05
C PHE A 6 6.10 36.33 -8.56
N VAL A 7 4.94 36.51 -7.95
CA VAL A 7 4.65 36.06 -6.59
C VAL A 7 3.84 34.77 -6.69
N THR A 8 4.45 33.64 -6.38
CA THR A 8 3.70 32.38 -6.27
C THR A 8 3.37 32.15 -4.80
N ARG A 9 2.07 32.05 -4.49
CA ARG A 9 1.59 31.62 -3.16
C ARG A 9 1.38 30.11 -3.18
N PHE A 10 1.90 29.42 -2.17
CA PHE A 10 1.53 28.04 -1.88
C PHE A 10 0.86 28.00 -0.51
N VAL A 11 -0.19 27.19 -0.40
CA VAL A 11 -0.84 26.86 0.87
C VAL A 11 -0.52 25.40 1.14
N ASN A 12 0.13 25.11 2.27
CA ASN A 12 0.37 23.74 2.70
C ASN A 12 -0.87 23.21 3.44
N GLY A 13 -1.21 21.94 3.19
CA GLY A 13 -2.55 21.40 3.43
C GLY A 13 -2.97 21.12 4.88
N ASP A 14 -2.10 21.33 5.88
CA ASP A 14 -2.35 20.74 7.20
C ASP A 14 -2.81 21.71 8.31
N ASP A 15 -2.86 23.02 8.08
CA ASP A 15 -3.55 23.95 9.01
C ASP A 15 -3.93 25.32 8.42
N GLY A 16 -3.61 25.61 7.16
CA GLY A 16 -4.03 26.86 6.50
C GLY A 16 -3.45 28.15 7.09
N THR A 17 -2.53 28.11 8.06
CA THR A 17 -2.10 29.31 8.80
C THR A 17 -0.70 29.84 8.50
N THR A 18 0.14 29.12 7.76
CA THR A 18 1.51 29.58 7.50
C THR A 18 1.73 30.00 6.04
N LEU A 19 1.77 31.32 5.81
CA LEU A 19 2.14 31.94 4.53
C LEU A 19 3.65 32.17 4.46
N HIS A 20 4.37 31.29 3.76
CA HIS A 20 5.76 31.56 3.38
C HIS A 20 5.81 32.33 2.04
N THR A 21 6.24 33.59 2.07
CA THR A 21 6.43 34.38 0.85
C THR A 21 7.90 34.26 0.42
N LEU A 22 8.17 33.56 -0.68
CA LEU A 22 9.48 33.56 -1.33
C LEU A 22 9.51 34.62 -2.41
N THR A 23 10.34 35.65 -2.23
CA THR A 23 10.65 36.62 -3.29
C THR A 23 11.80 36.06 -4.14
N LEU A 24 11.49 35.60 -5.35
CA LEU A 24 12.51 35.14 -6.29
C LEU A 24 13.01 36.31 -7.13
N THR A 25 14.25 36.75 -6.90
CA THR A 25 14.96 37.64 -7.83
C THR A 25 15.43 36.81 -9.03
N PRO A 26 15.23 37.25 -10.29
CA PRO A 26 15.63 36.44 -11.44
C PRO A 26 17.16 36.32 -11.52
N ARG A 27 17.73 35.18 -11.15
CA ARG A 27 19.09 34.80 -11.55
C ARG A 27 19.04 34.08 -12.91
N ARG A 28 20.05 34.35 -13.74
CA ARG A 28 20.18 33.90 -15.16
C ARG A 28 20.44 32.39 -15.32
N ASP A 29 20.45 31.62 -14.24
CA ASP A 29 20.75 30.19 -14.19
C ASP A 29 19.53 29.37 -13.72
N ARG A 30 18.47 29.34 -14.52
CA ARG A 30 17.25 28.60 -14.16
C ARG A 30 17.47 27.08 -14.27
N ARG A 31 17.93 26.44 -13.20
CA ARG A 31 17.53 25.04 -12.92
C ARG A 31 16.13 25.09 -12.31
N ALA A 32 15.17 24.46 -12.97
CA ALA A 32 13.85 24.25 -12.37
C ALA A 32 14.04 23.45 -11.08
N VAL A 33 13.74 24.05 -9.93
CA VAL A 33 13.60 23.30 -8.69
C VAL A 33 12.26 22.58 -8.77
N VAL A 34 12.30 21.32 -9.19
CA VAL A 34 11.14 20.44 -9.12
C VAL A 34 10.94 20.10 -7.65
N VAL A 35 9.97 20.75 -7.01
CA VAL A 35 9.46 20.27 -5.72
C VAL A 35 8.70 18.98 -6.04
N GLN A 36 9.36 17.83 -5.90
CA GLN A 36 8.65 16.56 -5.94
C GLN A 36 7.78 16.49 -4.69
N LYS A 37 6.46 16.53 -4.88
CA LYS A 37 5.51 16.27 -3.80
C LYS A 37 5.66 14.79 -3.44
N GLN A 38 6.30 14.52 -2.31
CA GLN A 38 6.39 13.20 -1.73
C GLN A 38 4.98 12.69 -1.45
N ALA A 39 4.59 11.59 -2.08
CA ALA A 39 3.26 11.01 -1.97
C ALA A 39 3.37 9.52 -1.60
N LEU A 40 2.59 9.10 -0.60
CA LEU A 40 2.43 7.71 -0.24
C LEU A 40 1.39 7.06 -1.16
N GLY A 41 1.78 6.05 -1.92
CA GLY A 41 0.86 5.20 -2.68
C GLY A 41 0.68 3.84 -2.01
N PHE A 42 -0.54 3.34 -2.00
CA PHE A 42 -0.86 1.96 -1.60
C PHE A 42 -2.14 1.49 -2.29
N VAL A 43 -2.37 0.18 -2.28
CA VAL A 43 -3.63 -0.43 -2.75
C VAL A 43 -4.36 -1.04 -1.56
N SER A 44 -5.67 -0.89 -1.48
CA SER A 44 -6.52 -1.59 -0.50
C SER A 44 -7.30 -2.72 -1.17
N LEU A 45 -7.33 -3.89 -0.55
CA LEU A 45 -8.06 -5.07 -1.02
C LEU A 45 -8.77 -5.75 0.16
N GLY A 46 -10.05 -6.03 0.04
CA GLY A 46 -10.85 -6.76 1.04
C GLY A 46 -11.68 -7.84 0.34
N ASP A 47 -12.22 -8.78 1.12
CA ASP A 47 -13.15 -9.82 0.64
C ASP A 47 -12.58 -10.57 -0.57
N TRP A 48 -11.31 -10.97 -0.48
CA TRP A 48 -10.52 -11.43 -1.62
C TRP A 48 -10.12 -12.90 -1.52
N GLY A 49 -10.26 -13.50 -0.35
CA GLY A 49 -9.70 -14.81 0.02
C GLY A 49 -10.43 -16.04 -0.48
N ASP A 50 -11.24 -15.95 -1.54
CA ASP A 50 -12.01 -17.09 -2.03
C ASP A 50 -11.16 -17.96 -2.96
N ALA A 51 -10.57 -19.03 -2.40
CA ALA A 51 -9.79 -20.00 -3.17
C ALA A 51 -10.61 -20.74 -4.25
N THR A 52 -11.94 -20.71 -4.19
CA THR A 52 -12.81 -21.42 -5.14
C THR A 52 -13.10 -20.62 -6.41
N GLY A 53 -12.80 -19.31 -6.42
CA GLY A 53 -13.02 -18.48 -7.61
C GLY A 53 -12.54 -17.04 -7.47
N GLY A 54 -12.19 -16.43 -8.61
CA GLY A 54 -11.92 -14.98 -8.69
C GLY A 54 -10.48 -14.54 -8.39
N LEU A 55 -9.67 -15.33 -7.69
CA LEU A 55 -8.27 -14.95 -7.37
C LEU A 55 -7.45 -14.54 -8.60
N SER A 56 -7.49 -15.31 -9.68
CA SER A 56 -6.77 -14.99 -10.93
C SER A 56 -7.25 -13.69 -11.57
N ALA A 57 -8.55 -13.38 -11.45
CA ALA A 57 -9.10 -12.12 -11.95
C ALA A 57 -8.67 -10.93 -11.07
N THR A 58 -8.63 -11.13 -9.76
CA THR A 58 -8.12 -10.16 -8.78
C THR A 58 -6.64 -9.86 -9.05
N ALA A 59 -5.79 -10.87 -9.17
CA ALA A 59 -4.36 -10.72 -9.46
C ALA A 59 -4.12 -9.99 -10.81
N LYS A 60 -4.90 -10.35 -11.85
CA LYS A 60 -4.85 -9.65 -13.15
C LYS A 60 -5.27 -8.18 -13.05
N THR A 61 -6.28 -7.89 -12.22
CA THR A 61 -6.75 -6.52 -11.98
C THR A 61 -5.71 -5.69 -11.24
N LEU A 62 -5.08 -6.25 -10.20
CA LEU A 62 -3.98 -5.62 -9.48
C LEU A 62 -2.81 -5.31 -10.42
N LYS A 63 -2.36 -6.31 -11.18
CA LYS A 63 -1.27 -6.15 -12.15
C LYS A 63 -1.55 -5.07 -13.18
N SER A 64 -2.74 -5.10 -13.80
CA SER A 64 -3.09 -4.12 -14.83
C SER A 64 -3.25 -2.71 -14.25
N THR A 65 -3.79 -2.58 -13.04
CA THR A 65 -3.91 -1.29 -12.34
C THR A 65 -2.53 -0.70 -12.04
N LEU A 66 -1.62 -1.51 -11.49
CA LEU A 66 -0.26 -1.07 -11.19
C LEU A 66 0.57 -0.82 -12.46
N ALA A 67 0.29 -1.48 -13.58
CA ALA A 67 0.99 -1.20 -14.83
C ALA A 67 0.49 0.09 -15.53
N ALA A 68 -0.80 0.42 -15.41
CA ALA A 68 -1.43 1.46 -16.23
C ALA A 68 -1.45 2.86 -15.59
N ARG A 69 -1.12 2.99 -14.29
CA ARG A 69 -1.36 4.22 -13.53
C ARG A 69 -0.06 4.92 -13.16
N PRO A 70 0.13 6.22 -13.48
CA PRO A 70 1.36 6.94 -13.13
C PRO A 70 1.70 6.96 -11.64
N TRP A 71 0.69 6.89 -10.76
CA TRP A 71 0.89 6.85 -9.31
C TRP A 71 1.43 5.50 -8.80
N SER A 72 1.36 4.43 -9.60
CA SER A 72 1.78 3.10 -9.16
C SER A 72 3.27 2.99 -8.90
N ALA A 73 4.07 3.87 -9.54
CA ALA A 73 5.49 4.01 -9.26
C ALA A 73 5.77 4.44 -7.80
N ALA A 74 4.77 5.01 -7.12
CA ALA A 74 4.84 5.38 -5.71
C ALA A 74 4.10 4.40 -4.78
N THR A 75 3.58 3.27 -5.29
CA THR A 75 2.95 2.24 -4.46
C THR A 75 4.00 1.55 -3.61
N GLN A 76 3.84 1.61 -2.29
CA GLN A 76 4.80 1.07 -1.33
C GLN A 76 4.32 -0.21 -0.63
N PHE A 77 3.01 -0.43 -0.58
CA PHE A 77 2.42 -1.61 0.05
C PHE A 77 1.01 -1.90 -0.44
N ILE A 78 0.49 -3.06 -0.05
CA ILE A 78 -0.92 -3.45 -0.19
C ILE A 78 -1.52 -3.59 1.21
N ALA A 79 -2.70 -3.03 1.44
CA ALA A 79 -3.46 -3.17 2.67
C ALA A 79 -4.57 -4.21 2.44
N LEU A 80 -4.50 -5.34 3.13
CA LEU A 80 -5.57 -6.33 3.16
C LEU A 80 -6.52 -5.99 4.30
N ILE A 81 -7.74 -5.58 3.98
CA ILE A 81 -8.70 -5.00 4.93
C ILE A 81 -9.68 -6.03 5.53
N GLY A 82 -9.35 -7.32 5.45
CA GLY A 82 -10.10 -8.41 6.05
C GLY A 82 -10.68 -9.40 5.05
N ASP A 83 -11.20 -10.50 5.60
CA ASP A 83 -11.71 -11.67 4.88
C ASP A 83 -10.67 -12.22 3.91
N ASN A 84 -9.51 -12.53 4.51
CA ASN A 84 -8.32 -12.97 3.79
C ASN A 84 -8.40 -14.42 3.34
N PHE A 85 -9.19 -15.25 4.03
CA PHE A 85 -9.39 -16.66 3.70
C PHE A 85 -10.85 -17.09 3.95
N TYR A 86 -11.57 -17.36 2.87
CA TYR A 86 -12.93 -17.91 2.92
C TYR A 86 -12.91 -19.44 2.95
N GLU A 87 -13.90 -20.11 3.55
CA GLU A 87 -15.06 -19.55 4.26
C GLU A 87 -14.78 -19.32 5.76
N ASN A 88 -13.75 -19.96 6.32
CA ASN A 88 -13.58 -20.07 7.77
C ASN A 88 -12.19 -19.65 8.29
N GLY A 89 -11.43 -18.87 7.53
CA GLY A 89 -10.06 -18.54 7.92
C GLY A 89 -9.13 -19.75 7.73
N VAL A 90 -8.03 -19.76 8.48
CA VAL A 90 -7.00 -20.81 8.46
C VAL A 90 -6.96 -21.57 9.79
N SER A 91 -6.59 -22.84 9.73
CA SER A 91 -6.56 -23.72 10.91
C SER A 91 -5.27 -23.62 11.71
N ASN A 92 -4.15 -23.22 11.07
CA ASN A 92 -2.84 -23.01 11.68
C ASN A 92 -1.92 -22.20 10.74
N TRP A 93 -0.68 -21.91 11.15
CA TRP A 93 0.24 -21.02 10.42
C TRP A 93 0.84 -21.63 9.13
N ASP A 94 0.73 -22.94 8.98
CA ASP A 94 1.15 -23.73 7.81
C ASP A 94 -0.05 -24.27 7.03
N ASP A 95 -1.23 -23.65 7.20
CA ASP A 95 -2.43 -24.01 6.46
C ASP A 95 -2.21 -23.83 4.94
N PRO A 96 -2.54 -24.83 4.10
CA PRO A 96 -2.37 -24.76 2.65
C PRO A 96 -3.01 -23.55 2.01
N GLN A 97 -4.05 -22.95 2.63
CA GLN A 97 -4.68 -21.75 2.10
C GLN A 97 -3.72 -20.56 1.94
N PHE A 98 -2.63 -20.47 2.72
CA PHE A 98 -1.61 -19.45 2.46
C PHE A 98 -0.98 -19.63 1.08
N GLU A 99 -0.68 -20.87 0.68
CA GLU A 99 -0.13 -21.15 -0.65
C GLU A 99 -1.22 -21.01 -1.73
N ASP A 100 -2.36 -21.67 -1.50
CA ASP A 100 -3.44 -21.78 -2.48
C ASP A 100 -4.15 -20.44 -2.74
N THR A 101 -4.17 -19.51 -1.78
CA THR A 101 -4.89 -18.24 -1.92
C THR A 101 -3.94 -17.07 -2.11
N PHE A 102 -2.82 -17.05 -1.40
CA PHE A 102 -1.94 -15.88 -1.34
C PHE A 102 -0.64 -16.04 -2.13
N GLU A 103 0.19 -17.04 -1.82
CA GLU A 103 1.53 -17.12 -2.41
C GLU A 103 1.46 -17.39 -3.92
N SER A 104 0.72 -18.42 -4.34
CA SER A 104 0.63 -18.80 -5.75
C SER A 104 -0.21 -17.84 -6.59
N HIS A 105 -1.37 -17.41 -6.08
CA HIS A 105 -2.32 -16.61 -6.86
C HIS A 105 -2.03 -15.11 -6.85
N MET A 106 -1.42 -14.60 -5.77
CA MET A 106 -1.08 -13.18 -5.66
C MET A 106 0.38 -12.88 -6.00
N ASP A 107 1.11 -13.82 -6.63
CA ASP A 107 2.36 -13.52 -7.32
C ASP A 107 2.08 -13.00 -8.75
N PHE A 108 1.90 -11.69 -8.86
CA PHE A 108 1.62 -11.03 -10.14
C PHE A 108 2.78 -10.15 -10.65
N GLY A 109 3.98 -10.32 -10.09
CA GLY A 109 5.22 -9.65 -10.51
C GLY A 109 5.51 -8.31 -9.82
N TYR A 110 4.86 -8.04 -8.68
CA TYR A 110 5.20 -6.93 -7.79
C TYR A 110 5.53 -7.47 -6.41
N ASP A 111 6.76 -7.25 -5.96
CA ASP A 111 7.22 -7.64 -4.62
C ASP A 111 6.98 -6.48 -3.64
N LEU A 112 5.75 -6.37 -3.16
CA LEU A 112 5.31 -5.40 -2.18
C LEU A 112 4.95 -6.11 -0.87
N PRO A 113 5.15 -5.48 0.30
CA PRO A 113 4.60 -5.99 1.55
C PRO A 113 3.06 -5.83 1.56
N TRP A 114 2.38 -6.85 2.09
CA TRP A 114 0.92 -6.93 2.23
C TRP A 114 0.57 -6.87 3.72
N TYR A 115 0.13 -5.70 4.17
CA TYR A 115 -0.28 -5.50 5.55
C TYR A 115 -1.72 -5.94 5.75
N ALA A 116 -1.91 -7.06 6.45
CA ALA A 116 -3.23 -7.66 6.63
C ALA A 116 -3.85 -7.34 7.98
N VAL A 117 -5.16 -7.12 7.99
CA VAL A 117 -6.01 -7.17 9.17
C VAL A 117 -7.06 -8.26 9.00
N LEU A 118 -7.71 -8.66 10.10
CA LEU A 118 -8.69 -9.75 10.12
C LEU A 118 -10.09 -9.22 9.83
N GLY A 119 -10.82 -9.91 8.96
CA GLY A 119 -12.27 -9.82 8.81
C GLY A 119 -13.01 -10.88 9.62
N ASN A 120 -14.33 -10.96 9.49
CA ASN A 120 -15.15 -11.87 10.29
C ASN A 120 -14.97 -13.34 9.89
N HIS A 121 -14.63 -13.65 8.63
CA HIS A 121 -14.37 -15.03 8.21
C HIS A 121 -13.08 -15.57 8.82
N ASP A 122 -12.07 -14.71 8.96
CA ASP A 122 -10.77 -15.07 9.53
C ASP A 122 -10.84 -15.50 11.00
N TYR A 123 -11.87 -15.06 11.74
CA TYR A 123 -12.10 -15.42 13.14
C TYR A 123 -12.77 -16.77 13.36
N ARG A 124 -13.19 -17.47 12.30
CA ARG A 124 -13.95 -18.73 12.43
C ARG A 124 -13.08 -19.95 12.72
N GLN A 125 -11.76 -19.83 12.58
CA GLN A 125 -10.75 -20.79 13.00
C GLN A 125 -9.62 -20.09 13.79
N ASP A 126 -8.35 -20.40 13.51
CA ASP A 126 -7.22 -19.84 14.24
C ASP A 126 -6.78 -18.50 13.64
N ALA A 127 -7.44 -17.42 14.07
CA ALA A 127 -7.04 -16.06 13.68
C ALA A 127 -5.59 -15.71 14.11
N LEU A 128 -5.02 -16.37 15.12
CA LEU A 128 -3.64 -16.12 15.53
C LEU A 128 -2.65 -16.72 14.52
N ALA A 129 -3.03 -17.74 13.77
CA ALA A 129 -2.19 -18.34 12.73
C ALA A 129 -1.72 -17.31 11.69
N GLN A 130 -2.58 -16.35 11.30
CA GLN A 130 -2.21 -15.28 10.37
C GLN A 130 -1.13 -14.34 10.92
N VAL A 131 -1.12 -14.12 12.25
CA VAL A 131 -0.03 -13.39 12.92
C VAL A 131 1.23 -14.25 13.01
N ILE A 132 1.08 -15.54 13.35
CA ILE A 132 2.20 -16.47 13.45
C ILE A 132 2.89 -16.63 12.09
N ARG A 133 2.15 -16.61 10.97
CA ARG A 133 2.69 -16.66 9.62
C ARG A 133 3.77 -15.59 9.40
N THR A 134 3.52 -14.34 9.80
CA THR A 134 4.53 -13.26 9.76
C THR A 134 5.69 -13.51 10.71
N ARG A 135 5.46 -14.13 11.88
CA ARG A 135 6.57 -14.44 12.80
C ARG A 135 7.51 -15.51 12.27
N ILE A 136 6.98 -16.50 11.55
CA ILE A 136 7.78 -17.57 10.94
C ILE A 136 8.50 -17.07 9.69
N ASN A 137 7.90 -16.16 8.91
CA ASN A 137 8.51 -15.54 7.74
C ASN A 137 8.43 -14.00 7.79
N PRO A 138 9.24 -13.33 8.64
CA PRO A 138 9.16 -11.88 8.85
C PRO A 138 9.58 -11.05 7.63
N SER A 139 10.35 -11.65 6.72
CA SER A 139 10.79 -11.01 5.47
C SER A 139 9.87 -11.32 4.27
N GLY A 140 8.82 -12.12 4.47
CA GLY A 140 7.87 -12.46 3.41
C GLY A 140 6.93 -11.32 3.05
N ARG A 141 6.18 -11.49 1.97
CA ARG A 141 5.17 -10.50 1.54
C ARG A 141 4.02 -10.38 2.56
N TRP A 142 3.63 -11.47 3.21
CA TRP A 142 2.56 -11.45 4.22
C TRP A 142 3.00 -10.77 5.53
N GLN A 143 2.40 -9.62 5.84
CA GLN A 143 2.75 -8.80 7.00
C GLN A 143 1.53 -8.58 7.91
N MET A 144 1.54 -9.25 9.06
CA MET A 144 0.54 -9.12 10.11
C MET A 144 1.21 -9.30 11.48
N PRO A 145 2.00 -8.32 11.96
CA PRO A 145 2.81 -8.48 13.18
C PRO A 145 1.97 -8.62 14.47
N GLY A 146 0.69 -8.26 14.41
CA GLY A 146 -0.29 -8.44 15.48
C GLY A 146 -1.71 -8.33 14.94
N ARG A 147 -2.72 -8.58 15.79
CA ARG A 147 -4.14 -8.36 15.42
C ARG A 147 -4.48 -6.89 15.20
N TYR A 148 -3.73 -6.02 15.87
CA TYR A 148 -3.76 -4.57 15.74
C TYR A 148 -2.31 -4.10 15.72
N PHE A 149 -1.95 -3.25 14.77
CA PHE A 149 -0.59 -2.75 14.62
C PHE A 149 -0.59 -1.44 13.84
N SER A 150 0.55 -0.76 13.89
CA SER A 150 0.87 0.31 12.96
C SER A 150 1.86 -0.22 11.93
N PRO A 151 1.62 -0.01 10.63
CA PRO A 151 2.64 -0.31 9.63
C PRO A 151 3.88 0.58 9.89
N PRO A 152 5.06 0.20 9.38
CA PRO A 152 6.26 1.01 9.50
C PRO A 152 6.05 2.38 8.84
N ILE A 153 6.86 3.36 9.27
CA ILE A 153 6.88 4.68 8.63
C ILE A 153 7.52 4.53 7.26
N PHE A 154 6.74 4.82 6.22
CA PHE A 154 7.19 4.87 4.84
C PHE A 154 7.88 6.21 4.57
N HIS A 155 9.10 6.15 4.04
CA HIS A 155 9.87 7.32 3.63
C HIS A 155 9.96 7.33 2.11
N SER A 156 9.73 8.48 1.50
CA SER A 156 9.82 8.71 0.05
C SER A 156 11.10 9.43 -0.34
#